data_AF-A0A7J9LFX5-F1
#
_entry.id   AF-A0A7J9LFX5-F1
#
_cell.length_a   1.000
_cell.length_b   1.000
_cell.length_c   1.000
_cell.angle_alpha   90.00
_cell.angle_beta   90.00
_cell.angle_gamma   90.00
#
_symmetry.space_group_name_H-M   'P 1'
#
loop_
_entity.id
_entity.type
_entity.pdbx_description
1 polymer ?
#
loop_
_entity_poly.entity_id
_entity_poly.type
_entity_poly.pdbx_seq_one_letter_code
_entity_poly.pdbx_strand_id
1 'polypeptide(L)'
;MGKHPGELLSTLSSSSYVQKFMLNEILDPLLSHPRSQKMAGDIAFIVVIAFACLRGRPKAQPTMKLVSQEFLHIKSPIAMPFHEISLIELKNHEMFMSYENHK
;
A
#
# COMPACT_ATOMS: atom_id res chain seq x y z
N MET A 1 -3.81 -18.64 15.77
CA MET A 1 -4.07 -17.43 16.60
C MET A 1 -4.06 -16.24 15.66
N GLY A 2 -5.22 -15.60 15.43
CA GLY A 2 -5.29 -14.41 14.57
C GLY A 2 -4.79 -13.19 15.33
N LYS A 3 -4.02 -12.32 14.67
CA LYS A 3 -3.58 -11.04 15.26
C LYS A 3 -4.77 -10.07 15.28
N HIS A 4 -4.98 -9.36 16.38
CA HIS A 4 -6.07 -8.38 16.45
C HIS A 4 -5.76 -7.19 15.53
N PRO A 5 -6.75 -6.62 14.79
CA PRO A 5 -6.50 -5.52 13.85
C PRO A 5 -5.79 -4.31 14.49
N GLY A 6 -6.12 -4.01 15.75
CA GLY A 6 -5.45 -2.95 16.50
C GLY A 6 -3.95 -3.19 16.71
N GLU A 7 -3.56 -4.44 16.99
CA GLU A 7 -2.15 -4.80 17.16
C GLU A 7 -1.39 -4.72 15.84
N LEU A 8 -2.01 -5.13 14.74
CA LEU A 8 -1.46 -5.00 13.39
C LEU A 8 -1.21 -3.52 13.05
N LEU A 9 -2.17 -2.63 13.30
CA LEU A 9 -2.03 -1.21 13.03
C LEU A 9 -0.92 -0.56 13.87
N SER A 10 -0.85 -0.88 15.17
CA SER A 10 0.25 -0.40 16.03
C SER A 10 1.61 -0.90 15.55
N THR A 11 1.67 -2.16 15.09
CA THR A 11 2.87 -2.79 14.55
C THR A 11 3.30 -2.15 13.23
N LEU A 12 2.35 -1.86 12.33
CA LEU A 12 2.59 -1.21 11.05
C LEU A 12 2.97 0.27 11.18
N SER A 13 2.59 0.92 12.27
CA SER A 13 3.08 2.28 12.57
C SER A 13 4.57 2.29 12.96
N SER A 14 5.11 1.16 13.41
CA SER A 14 6.52 1.02 13.78
C SER A 14 7.36 0.56 12.59
N SER A 15 8.29 1.42 12.13
CA SER A 15 9.10 1.15 10.93
C SER A 15 9.94 -0.13 11.01
N SER A 16 10.32 -0.57 12.22
CA SER A 16 11.11 -1.79 12.44
C SER A 16 10.28 -3.07 12.30
N TYR A 17 8.97 -2.99 12.50
CA TYR A 17 8.07 -4.13 12.38
C TYR A 17 7.46 -4.27 11.00
N VAL A 18 7.17 -3.16 10.29
CA VAL A 18 6.74 -3.19 8.87
C VAL A 18 7.73 -3.96 8.00
N GLN A 19 9.02 -3.92 8.34
CA GLN A 19 10.10 -4.63 7.64
C GLN A 19 9.98 -6.16 7.71
N LYS A 20 9.20 -6.71 8.65
CA LYS A 20 9.04 -8.16 8.85
C LYS A 20 7.82 -8.75 8.15
N PHE A 21 6.97 -7.91 7.56
CA PHE A 21 5.71 -8.36 6.99
C PHE A 21 5.74 -8.31 5.47
N MET A 22 5.25 -9.40 4.88
CA MET A 22 4.95 -9.50 3.46
C MET A 22 3.51 -9.06 3.19
N LEU A 23 3.24 -8.62 1.97
CA LEU A 23 1.92 -8.14 1.56
C LEU A 23 0.82 -9.22 1.68
N ASN A 24 1.18 -10.49 1.46
CA ASN A 24 0.24 -11.61 1.60
C ASN A 24 -0.18 -11.90 3.05
N GLU A 25 0.61 -11.49 4.05
CA GLU A 25 0.32 -11.74 5.47
C GLU A 25 -0.71 -10.77 6.04
N ILE A 26 -0.99 -9.66 5.34
CA ILE A 26 -1.97 -8.65 5.76
C ILE A 26 -3.27 -8.70 4.97
N LEU A 27 -3.35 -9.52 3.93
CA LEU A 27 -4.61 -9.73 3.24
C LEU A 27 -5.60 -10.48 4.12
N ASP A 28 -6.88 -10.20 3.90
CA ASP A 28 -7.96 -10.97 4.52
C ASP A 28 -7.80 -12.46 4.15
N PRO A 29 -7.60 -13.35 5.14
CA PRO A 29 -7.42 -14.79 4.90
C PRO A 29 -8.63 -15.46 4.24
N LEU A 30 -9.81 -14.84 4.28
CA LEU A 30 -11.01 -15.34 3.61
C LEU A 30 -10.98 -15.10 2.09
N LEU A 31 -10.11 -14.21 1.62
CA LEU A 31 -9.98 -13.92 0.20
C LEU A 31 -9.08 -14.94 -0.51
N SER A 32 -9.43 -15.21 -1.76
CA SER A 32 -8.59 -16.00 -2.65
C SER A 32 -7.27 -15.27 -2.92
N HIS A 33 -6.17 -16.02 -2.97
CA HIS A 33 -4.88 -15.45 -3.33
C HIS A 33 -4.93 -14.82 -4.75
N PRO A 34 -4.22 -13.70 -4.98
CA PRO A 34 -4.19 -13.05 -6.27
C PRO A 34 -3.69 -14.00 -7.36
N ARG A 35 -4.48 -14.17 -8.42
CA ARG A 35 -4.21 -15.17 -9.48
C ARG A 35 -3.35 -14.65 -10.63
N SER A 36 -3.12 -13.34 -10.71
CA SER A 36 -2.35 -12.72 -11.78
C SER A 36 -1.37 -11.67 -11.24
N GLN A 37 -0.26 -11.47 -11.94
CA GLN A 37 0.71 -10.41 -11.63
C GLN A 37 0.06 -9.02 -11.67
N LYS A 38 -0.88 -8.79 -12.60
CA LYS A 38 -1.65 -7.54 -12.64
C LYS A 38 -2.41 -7.32 -11.33
N MET A 39 -3.12 -8.33 -10.83
CA MET A 39 -3.88 -8.23 -9.59
C MET A 39 -2.96 -7.98 -8.39
N ALA A 40 -1.81 -8.65 -8.35
CA ALA A 40 -0.78 -8.41 -7.34
C ALA A 40 -0.27 -6.95 -7.37
N GLY A 41 0.03 -6.43 -8.55
CA GLY A 41 0.46 -5.04 -8.74
C GLY A 41 -0.63 -4.02 -8.37
N ASP A 42 -1.88 -4.28 -8.70
CA ASP A 42 -3.02 -3.42 -8.34
C ASP A 42 -3.21 -3.36 -6.81
N ILE A 43 -3.13 -4.52 -6.12
CA ILE A 43 -3.19 -4.59 -4.65
C ILE A 43 -2.03 -3.84 -4.02
N ALA A 44 -0.81 -4.05 -4.54
CA ALA A 44 0.37 -3.38 -4.03
C ALA A 44 0.26 -1.85 -4.21
N PHE A 45 -0.29 -1.38 -5.34
CA PHE A 45 -0.55 0.04 -5.57
C PHE A 45 -1.60 0.62 -4.60
N ILE A 46 -2.69 -0.11 -4.34
CA ILE A 46 -3.68 0.26 -3.31
C ILE A 46 -3.00 0.41 -1.94
N VAL A 47 -2.11 -0.50 -1.57
CA VAL A 47 -1.39 -0.45 -0.29
C VAL A 47 -0.43 0.74 -0.21
N VAL A 48 0.24 1.10 -1.31
CA VAL A 48 1.06 2.32 -1.39
C VAL A 48 0.21 3.57 -1.12
N ILE A 49 -0.96 3.68 -1.76
CA ILE A 49 -1.90 4.79 -1.51
C ILE A 49 -2.35 4.80 -0.04
N ALA A 50 -2.67 3.64 0.53
CA ALA A 50 -3.07 3.52 1.92
C ALA A 50 -1.95 4.02 2.87
N PHE A 51 -0.69 3.64 2.63
CA PHE A 51 0.44 4.16 3.40
C PHE A 51 0.60 5.68 3.28
N ALA A 52 0.38 6.27 2.10
CA ALA A 52 0.39 7.72 1.93
C ALA A 52 -0.72 8.40 2.74
N CYS A 53 -1.91 7.81 2.80
CA CYS A 53 -3.04 8.30 3.60
C CYS A 53 -2.80 8.20 5.11
N LEU A 54 -2.04 7.20 5.56
CA LEU A 54 -1.74 6.96 6.98
C LEU A 54 -0.56 7.81 7.51
N ARG A 55 0.02 8.70 6.71
CA ARG A 55 1.13 9.56 7.16
C ARG A 55 0.68 10.44 8.33
N GLY A 56 1.44 10.43 9.44
CA GLY A 56 1.09 11.19 10.65
C GLY A 56 1.11 12.72 10.49
N ARG A 57 1.62 13.25 9.37
CA ARG A 57 1.58 14.69 9.05
C ARG A 57 0.39 14.97 8.12
N PRO A 58 -0.63 15.74 8.54
CA PRO A 58 -1.80 16.02 7.72
C PRO A 58 -1.47 16.63 6.34
N LYS A 59 -0.46 17.51 6.28
CA LYS A 59 -0.03 18.15 5.02
C LYS A 59 0.68 17.19 4.04
N ALA A 60 1.09 16.01 4.51
CA ALA A 60 1.77 15.01 3.68
C ALA A 60 0.82 13.90 3.17
N GLN A 61 -0.43 13.91 3.63
CA GLN A 61 -1.47 12.99 3.17
C GLN A 61 -2.05 13.49 1.83
N PRO A 62 -2.39 12.58 0.91
CA PRO A 62 -3.07 12.95 -0.32
C PRO A 62 -4.50 13.43 -0.05
N THR A 63 -5.01 14.30 -0.90
CA THR A 63 -6.44 14.65 -0.90
C THR A 63 -7.27 13.52 -1.51
N MET A 64 -8.54 13.40 -1.14
CA MET A 64 -9.42 12.37 -1.74
C MET A 64 -9.56 12.55 -3.25
N LYS A 65 -9.48 13.78 -3.77
CA LYS A 65 -9.43 14.07 -5.20
C LYS A 65 -8.23 13.35 -5.84
N LEU A 66 -7.04 13.53 -5.28
CA LEU A 66 -5.82 12.89 -5.78
C LEU A 66 -5.92 11.36 -5.68
N VAL A 67 -6.35 10.83 -4.54
CA VAL A 67 -6.59 9.38 -4.34
C VAL A 67 -7.54 8.83 -5.40
N SER A 68 -8.64 9.52 -5.69
CA SER A 68 -9.60 9.08 -6.72
C SER A 68 -8.98 9.08 -8.12
N GLN A 69 -8.13 10.06 -8.44
CA GLN A 69 -7.45 10.13 -9.74
C GLN A 69 -6.42 8.99 -9.90
N GLU A 70 -5.70 8.64 -8.84
CA GLU A 70 -4.77 7.51 -8.85
C GLU A 70 -5.50 6.17 -9.06
N PHE A 71 -6.67 5.98 -8.45
CA PHE A 71 -7.49 4.78 -8.69
C PHE A 71 -8.07 4.67 -10.10
N LEU A 72 -8.28 5.80 -10.79
CA LEU A 72 -8.68 5.78 -12.20
C LEU A 72 -7.53 5.43 -13.13
N HIS A 73 -6.30 5.74 -12.72
CA HIS A 73 -5.09 5.52 -13.50
C HIS A 73 -4.18 4.49 -12.86
N ILE A 74 -4.74 3.43 -12.25
CA ILE A 74 -3.93 2.39 -11.60
C ILE A 74 -2.84 1.94 -12.57
N LYS A 75 -1.61 2.36 -12.25
CA LYS A 75 -0.40 1.82 -12.84
C LYS A 75 -0.09 0.65 -11.92
N SER A 76 0.21 -0.52 -12.49
CA SER A 76 0.70 -1.66 -11.72
C SER A 76 2.24 -1.64 -11.82
N PRO A 77 2.96 -0.73 -11.13
CA PRO A 77 4.41 -0.56 -11.32
C PRO A 77 5.22 -1.75 -10.80
N ILE A 78 4.60 -2.62 -9.99
CA ILE A 78 5.29 -3.71 -9.30
C ILE A 78 5.16 -4.98 -10.13
N ALA A 79 6.27 -5.37 -10.76
CA ALA A 79 6.42 -6.58 -11.55
C ALA A 79 7.06 -7.74 -10.77
N MET A 80 6.74 -7.86 -9.47
CA MET A 80 7.28 -8.91 -8.59
C MET A 80 6.18 -9.90 -8.18
N PRO A 81 6.51 -11.18 -7.89
CA PRO A 81 5.57 -12.13 -7.34
C PRO A 81 4.95 -11.63 -6.03
N PHE A 82 3.65 -11.86 -5.86
CA PHE A 82 2.89 -11.32 -4.72
C PHE A 82 3.46 -11.67 -3.33
N HIS A 83 4.10 -12.84 -3.21
CA HIS A 83 4.69 -13.34 -1.96
C HIS A 83 6.07 -12.76 -1.66
N GLU A 84 6.68 -12.02 -2.59
CA GLU A 84 7.98 -11.37 -2.43
C GLU A 84 7.86 -9.89 -2.08
N ILE A 85 6.64 -9.32 -2.15
CA ILE A 85 6.41 -7.90 -1.91
C ILE A 85 6.41 -7.63 -0.41
N SER A 86 7.44 -6.96 0.08
CA SER A 86 7.50 -6.55 1.48
C SER A 86 6.73 -5.23 1.70
N LEU A 87 6.13 -5.07 2.88
CA LEU A 87 5.41 -3.84 3.19
C LEU A 87 6.33 -2.61 3.32
N ILE A 88 7.61 -2.82 3.64
CA ILE A 88 8.57 -1.73 3.75
C ILE A 88 8.92 -1.14 2.39
N GLU A 89 9.02 -1.96 1.35
CA GLU A 89 9.20 -1.50 -0.03
C GLU A 89 8.01 -0.64 -0.46
N LEU A 90 6.79 -1.07 -0.16
CA LEU A 90 5.58 -0.30 -0.46
C LEU A 90 5.50 1.00 0.33
N LYS A 91 5.87 0.98 1.61
CA LYS A 91 5.86 2.18 2.47
C LYS A 91 6.85 3.24 1.98
N ASN A 92 8.02 2.81 1.51
CA ASN A 92 9.09 3.68 1.03
C ASN A 92 8.90 4.08 -0.43
N HIS A 93 7.96 3.47 -1.13
CA HIS A 93 7.63 3.85 -2.49
C HIS A 93 7.08 5.28 -2.47
N GLU A 94 7.89 6.23 -2.92
CA GLU A 94 7.41 7.57 -3.18
C GLU A 94 6.42 7.48 -4.34
N MET A 95 5.15 7.79 -4.07
CA MET A 95 4.24 8.09 -5.16
C MET A 95 4.82 9.29 -5.88
N PHE A 96 5.05 9.16 -7.19
CA PHE A 96 5.11 10.33 -8.07
C PHE A 96 3.71 10.96 -8.05
N MET A 97 3.40 11.72 -7.00
CA MET A 97 2.24 12.60 -6.95
C MET A 97 2.53 13.81 -7.84
N SER A 98 2.89 13.54 -9.09
CA SER A 98 2.95 14.52 -10.15
C SER A 98 1.50 14.78 -10.51
N TYR A 99 0.90 15.85 -10.00
CA TYR A 99 0.01 16.78 -10.71
C TYR A 99 -0.44 17.91 -9.76
N GLU A 100 0.52 18.67 -9.25
CA GLU A 100 0.31 20.11 -9.02
C GLU A 100 1.24 20.83 -10.00
N ASN A 101 0.82 20.92 -11.27
CA ASN A 101 1.32 21.87 -12.26
C ASN A 101 0.32 21.89 -13.43
N HIS A 102 -0.82 22.52 -13.21
CA HIS A 102 -1.55 23.17 -14.30
C HIS A 102 -1.64 24.64 -13.93
N LYS A 103 -0.74 25.43 -14.51
CA LYS A 103 -1.01 26.82 -14.83
C LYS A 103 -1.40 26.89 -16.30
#